data_AF-A0ABD0PFC4-F1
#
_entry.id   AF-A0ABD0PFC4-F1
#
_cell.length_a   1.000
_cell.length_b   1.000
_cell.length_c   1.000
_cell.angle_alpha   90.00
_cell.angle_beta   90.00
_cell.angle_gamma   90.00
#
_symmetry.space_group_name_H-M   'P 1'
#
loop_
_entity.id
_entity.type
_entity.pdbx_description
1 polymer ?
#
loop_
_entity_poly.entity_id
_entity_poly.type
_entity_poly.pdbx_seq_one_letter_code
_entity_poly.pdbx_strand_id
1 'polypeptide(L)' 'DVAVNMNNQQPIFNRSFTLTCTASGDVEHIWWMKDGMYIDPHNGMTFSNDSSTLSFHSLNLNDDGHYR' A
#
# COMPACT_ATOMS: atom_id res chain seq x y z
N ASP A 1 1.50 -10.82 -13.65
CA ASP A 1 1.06 -9.42 -13.73
C ASP A 1 0.87 -8.90 -12.32
N VAL A 2 1.23 -7.65 -12.02
CA VAL A 2 1.15 -7.06 -10.68
C VAL A 2 0.47 -5.71 -10.78
N ALA A 3 -0.62 -5.53 -10.03
CA ALA A 3 -1.40 -4.30 -10.01
C ALA A 3 -1.68 -3.84 -8.58
N VAL A 4 -1.55 -2.54 -8.35
CA VAL A 4 -1.95 -1.87 -7.11
C VAL A 4 -3.32 -1.21 -7.33
N ASN A 5 -4.27 -1.51 -6.46
CA ASN A 5 -5.64 -1.03 -6.54
C ASN A 5 -5.96 -0.15 -5.34
N MET A 6 -6.67 0.95 -5.61
CA MET A 6 -7.18 1.88 -4.58
C MET A 6 -8.60 1.53 -4.12
N ASN A 7 -9.15 0.38 -4.54
CA ASN A 7 -10.50 -0.09 -4.17
C ASN A 7 -11.62 0.96 -4.38
N ASN A 8 -11.52 1.77 -5.43
CA ASN A 8 -12.41 2.91 -5.72
C ASN A 8 -12.46 3.98 -4.61
N GLN A 9 -11.49 4.00 -3.71
CA GLN A 9 -11.33 5.05 -2.71
C GLN A 9 -10.57 6.24 -3.30
N GLN A 10 -10.85 7.43 -2.78
CA GLN A 10 -10.05 8.61 -3.05
C GLN A 10 -9.12 8.87 -1.86
N PRO A 11 -7.82 9.15 -2.10
CA PRO A 11 -6.91 9.52 -1.03
C PRO A 11 -7.30 10.90 -0.49
N ILE A 12 -7.69 10.97 0.78
CA ILE A 12 -8.10 12.21 1.46
C ILE A 12 -7.17 12.43 2.64
N PHE A 13 -6.59 13.62 2.73
CA PHE A 13 -5.74 14.02 3.85
C PHE A 13 -6.46 13.82 5.21
N ASN A 14 -5.70 13.30 6.18
CA ASN A 14 -6.15 12.96 7.53
C ASN A 14 -7.30 11.93 7.60
N ARG A 15 -7.44 11.06 6.58
CA ARG A 15 -8.37 9.93 6.57
C ARG A 15 -7.65 8.62 6.34
N SER A 16 -8.25 7.53 6.81
CA SER A 16 -7.76 6.20 6.52
C SER A 16 -7.92 5.86 5.05
N PHE A 17 -6.98 5.05 4.54
CA PHE A 17 -6.92 4.65 3.15
C PHE A 17 -6.25 3.30 3.03
N THR A 18 -6.58 2.53 1.99
CA THR A 18 -5.94 1.23 1.76
C THR A 18 -5.54 1.05 0.31
N LEU A 19 -4.40 0.41 0.11
CA LEU A 19 -3.91 -0.05 -1.17
C LEU A 19 -3.89 -1.59 -1.15
N THR A 20 -4.32 -2.21 -2.25
CA THR A 20 -4.32 -3.67 -2.41
C THR A 20 -3.48 -4.07 -3.61
N CYS A 21 -2.50 -4.93 -3.39
CA CYS A 21 -1.67 -5.53 -4.42
C CYS A 21 -2.31 -6.85 -4.88
N THR A 22 -2.55 -6.96 -6.19
CA THR A 22 -2.99 -8.20 -6.83
C THR A 22 -1.91 -8.67 -7.78
N ALA A 23 -1.45 -9.91 -7.59
CA ALA A 23 -0.45 -10.54 -8.45
C ALA A 23 -0.99 -11.86 -9.00
N SER A 24 -0.63 -12.19 -10.25
CA SER A 24 -1.02 -13.46 -10.89
C SER A 24 0.13 -14.46 -10.97
N GLY A 25 -0.18 -15.75 -10.76
CA GLY A 25 0.78 -16.86 -10.71
C GLY A 25 1.02 -17.37 -9.29
N ASP A 26 2.04 -18.20 -9.10
CA ASP A 26 2.53 -18.58 -7.77
C ASP A 26 3.29 -17.39 -7.16
N VAL A 27 2.71 -16.82 -6.09
CA VAL A 27 3.26 -15.69 -5.37
C VAL A 27 3.82 -16.18 -4.04
N GLU A 28 5.14 -16.15 -3.89
CA GLU A 28 5.79 -16.52 -2.63
C GLU A 28 5.69 -15.39 -1.60
N HIS A 29 5.95 -14.15 -2.02
CA HIS A 29 6.02 -12.98 -1.14
C HIS A 29 5.59 -11.70 -1.86
N ILE A 30 5.03 -10.75 -1.10
CA ILE A 30 4.67 -9.41 -1.56
C ILE A 30 5.49 -8.40 -0.77
N TRP A 31 6.16 -7.48 -1.47
CA TRP A 31 6.86 -6.34 -0.89
C TRP A 31 6.33 -5.06 -1.49
N TRP A 32 6.10 -4.07 -0.64
CA TRP A 32 5.64 -2.76 -1.07
C TRP A 32 6.81 -1.81 -1.27
N MET A 33 6.74 -1.04 -2.36
CA MET A 33 7.64 0.07 -2.62
C MET A 33 6.87 1.37 -2.76
N LYS A 34 7.51 2.46 -2.33
CA LYS A 34 7.10 3.84 -2.62
C LYS A 34 8.26 4.52 -3.33
N ASP A 35 8.00 5.09 -4.51
CA ASP A 35 9.00 5.84 -5.31
C ASP A 35 10.29 5.04 -5.56
N GLY A 36 10.15 3.72 -5.72
CA GLY A 36 11.27 2.79 -5.97
C GLY A 36 12.05 2.35 -4.73
N MET A 37 11.63 2.77 -3.53
CA MET A 37 12.21 2.35 -2.26
C MET A 37 11.28 1.42 -1.50
N TYR A 38 11.82 0.41 -0.82
CA TYR A 38 11.03 -0.43 0.08
C TYR A 38 10.39 0.39 1.19
N ILE A 39 9.12 0.11 1.47
CA ILE A 39 8.40 0.74 2.56
C ILE A 39 8.75 0.02 3.85
N ASP A 40 9.38 0.75 4.77
CA ASP A 40 9.42 0.34 6.17
C ASP A 40 8.13 0.82 6.86
N PRO A 41 7.33 -0.09 7.44
CA PRO A 41 6.11 0.29 8.13
C PRO A 41 6.47 1.14 9.34
N HIS A 42 5.94 2.36 9.39
CA HIS A 42 6.11 3.28 10.51
C HIS A 42 4.77 3.50 11.23
N ASN A 43 4.79 4.30 12.30
CA ASN A 43 3.60 4.64 13.07
C ASN A 43 2.51 5.23 12.16
N GLY A 44 1.45 4.46 11.90
CA GLY A 44 0.35 4.87 11.03
C GLY A 44 0.16 4.00 9.78
N MET A 45 1.05 3.05 9.49
CA MET A 45 0.91 2.08 8.41
C MET A 45 0.91 0.65 8.94
N THR A 46 0.09 -0.22 8.35
CA THR A 46 0.07 -1.66 8.65
C THR A 46 -0.09 -2.51 7.39
N PHE A 47 0.49 -3.70 7.42
CA PHE A 47 0.29 -4.70 6.37
C PHE A 47 -0.73 -5.76 6.82
N SER A 48 -1.49 -6.32 5.89
CA SER A 48 -2.23 -7.57 6.11
C SER A 48 -1.26 -8.73 6.34
N ASN A 49 -1.76 -9.85 6.87
CA ASN A 49 -0.93 -11.04 7.16
C ASN A 49 -0.16 -11.58 5.94
N ASP A 50 -0.76 -11.47 4.75
CA ASP A 50 -0.17 -11.87 3.47
C ASP A 50 0.57 -10.73 2.76
N SER A 51 0.69 -9.56 3.41
CA SER A 51 1.25 -8.32 2.85
C SER A 51 0.56 -7.82 1.58
N SER A 52 -0.58 -8.38 1.18
CA SER A 52 -1.32 -7.95 -0.02
C SER A 52 -2.01 -6.60 0.15
N THR A 53 -2.22 -6.14 1.39
CA THR A 53 -2.89 -4.88 1.69
C THR A 53 -1.99 -4.00 2.55
N LEU A 54 -1.73 -2.77 2.08
CA LEU A 54 -1.12 -1.70 2.86
C LEU A 54 -2.22 -0.76 3.34
N SER A 55 -2.33 -0.59 4.65
CA SER A 55 -3.35 0.23 5.30
C SER A 55 -2.72 1.44 5.97
N PHE A 56 -3.29 2.61 5.71
CA PHE A 56 -2.94 3.88 6.33
C PHE A 56 -4.01 4.22 7.36
N HIS A 57 -3.61 4.43 8.60
CA HIS A 57 -4.53 4.87 9.65
C HIS A 57 -5.05 6.28 9.36
N SER A 58 -4.15 7.15 8.91
CA SER A 58 -4.46 8.52 8.47
C SER A 58 -3.43 9.00 7.46
N LEU A 59 -3.87 9.41 6.28
CA LEU A 59 -3.00 9.93 5.22
C LEU A 59 -2.40 11.29 5.58
N ASN A 60 -1.14 11.47 5.25
CA ASN A 60 -0.44 12.74 5.30
C ASN A 60 0.27 13.05 3.96
N LEU A 61 0.86 14.23 3.82
CA LEU A 61 1.48 14.64 2.55
C LEU A 61 2.72 13.80 2.19
N ASN A 62 3.41 13.20 3.17
CA ASN A 62 4.52 12.29 2.91
C ASN A 62 4.06 10.91 2.43
N ASP A 63 2.75 10.62 2.42
CA ASP A 63 2.21 9.38 1.86
C ASP A 63 1.91 9.53 0.36
N ASP A 64 2.04 10.73 -0.21
CA ASP A 64 1.92 10.92 -1.66
C ASP A 64 3.13 10.34 -2.39
N GLY A 65 2.88 9.58 -3.46
CA GLY A 65 3.92 8.97 -4.28
C GLY A 65 3.43 7.78 -5.12
N HIS A 66 4.36 7.14 -5.81
CA HIS A 66 4.08 5.99 -6.66
C HIS A 66 4.31 4.67 -5.92
N TYR A 67 3.22 3.90 -5.75
CA TYR A 67 3.23 2.63 -5.06
C TYR A 67 3.30 1.44 -6.03
N ARG A 68 4.08 0.42 -5.67
CA ARG A 68 4.23 -0.82 -6.44
C ARG A 68 4.38 -2.03 -5.52
#